data_AF-X1JDH3-F1
#
_entry.id   AF-X1JDH3-F1
#
_cell.length_a   1.000
_cell.length_b   1.000
_cell.length_c   1.000
_cell.angle_alpha   90.00
_cell.angle_beta   90.00
_cell.angle_gamma   90.00
#
_symmetry.space_group_name_H-M   'P 1'
#
loop_
_entity.id
_entity.type
_entity.pdbx_description
1 polymer ?
#
loop_
_entity_poly.entity_id
_entity_poly.type
_entity_poly.pdbx_seq_one_letter_code
_entity_poly.pdbx_strand_id
1 'polypeptide(L)'
;GYFQHKIEKTLAEPLEKRFGRLAEGPIEHVIELARPYLHHSFEGEAILSVGKTVEYYLDGFGGVVNVMPFSCMPSTVVSTQTMRISDDCADMPILNLSFDGQEDSTLTTRLEAFVEQVRQRQVGSGVPILR
;
A
#
# COMPACT_ATOMS: atom_id res chain seq x y z
N GLY A 1 -17.47 -16.05 -6.02
CA GLY A 1 -18.18 -17.28 -6.46
C GLY A 1 -17.38 -18.05 -7.50
N TYR A 2 -17.59 -19.36 -7.65
CA TYR A 2 -16.76 -20.24 -8.51
C TYR A 2 -16.55 -19.70 -9.94
N PHE A 3 -17.60 -19.17 -10.58
CA PHE A 3 -17.53 -18.59 -11.92
C PHE A 3 -16.69 -17.32 -12.00
N GLN A 4 -16.82 -16.43 -11.01
CA GLN A 4 -16.04 -15.19 -10.93
C GLN A 4 -14.54 -15.50 -10.84
N HIS A 5 -14.14 -16.42 -9.96
CA HIS A 5 -12.74 -16.77 -9.76
C HIS A 5 -12.12 -17.45 -10.98
N LYS A 6 -12.91 -18.25 -11.71
CA LYS A 6 -12.47 -18.88 -12.97
C LYS A 6 -12.22 -17.83 -14.07
N ILE A 7 -13.14 -16.88 -14.23
CA ILE A 7 -13.01 -15.79 -15.22
C ILE A 7 -11.80 -14.91 -14.87
N GLU A 8 -11.68 -14.51 -13.61
CA GLU A 8 -10.57 -13.72 -13.10
C GLU A 8 -9.22 -14.39 -13.40
N LYS A 9 -9.08 -15.67 -13.04
CA LYS A 9 -7.85 -16.43 -13.31
C LYS A 9 -7.51 -16.51 -14.80
N THR A 10 -8.51 -16.79 -15.65
CA THR A 10 -8.29 -16.87 -17.11
C THR A 10 -7.88 -15.52 -17.71
N LEU A 11 -8.41 -14.40 -17.20
CA LEU A 11 -8.05 -13.06 -17.66
C LEU A 11 -6.71 -12.57 -17.08
N ALA A 12 -6.38 -12.95 -15.86
CA ALA A 12 -5.15 -12.56 -15.18
C ALA A 12 -3.92 -13.31 -15.71
N GLU A 13 -4.03 -14.62 -15.99
CA GLU A 13 -2.89 -15.49 -16.38
C GLU A 13 -1.96 -14.90 -17.47
N PRO A 14 -2.45 -14.31 -18.58
CA PRO A 14 -1.57 -13.70 -19.59
C PRO A 14 -0.86 -12.44 -19.09
N LEU A 15 -1.52 -11.68 -18.22
CA LEU A 15 -1.00 -10.44 -17.66
C LEU A 15 -0.01 -10.73 -16.53
N GLU A 16 -0.25 -11.77 -15.72
CA GLU A 16 0.62 -12.12 -14.59
C GLU A 16 2.00 -12.57 -15.05
N LYS A 17 2.10 -13.20 -16.22
CA LYS A 17 3.38 -13.52 -16.86
C LYS A 17 4.25 -12.30 -17.12
N ARG A 18 3.65 -11.13 -17.29
CA ARG A 18 4.35 -9.88 -17.61
C ARG A 18 4.49 -8.96 -16.41
N PHE A 19 3.51 -8.94 -15.51
CA PHE A 19 3.39 -7.95 -14.44
C PHE A 19 3.54 -8.53 -13.03
N GLY A 20 3.72 -9.85 -12.87
CA GLY A 20 3.71 -10.51 -11.56
C GLY A 20 2.29 -10.86 -11.12
N ARG A 21 2.10 -11.21 -9.85
CA ARG A 21 0.77 -11.56 -9.32
C ARG A 21 -0.18 -10.37 -9.44
N LEU A 22 -1.32 -10.56 -10.10
CA LEU A 22 -2.35 -9.53 -10.33
C LEU A 22 -3.64 -9.83 -9.57
N ALA A 23 -3.89 -11.11 -9.29
CA ALA A 23 -5.03 -11.50 -8.47
C ALA A 23 -4.83 -11.02 -7.03
N GLU A 24 -5.74 -10.14 -6.60
CA GLU A 24 -5.91 -9.71 -5.21
C GLU A 24 -6.09 -10.93 -4.30
N GLY A 25 -5.43 -10.93 -3.15
CA GLY A 25 -5.62 -11.95 -2.13
C GLY A 25 -7.01 -11.86 -1.46
N PRO A 26 -7.33 -12.78 -0.54
CA PRO A 26 -8.52 -12.67 0.29
C PRO A 26 -8.52 -11.36 1.09
N ILE A 27 -9.67 -10.68 1.16
CA ILE A 27 -9.82 -9.41 1.89
C ILE A 27 -9.49 -9.60 3.38
N GLU A 28 -9.85 -10.76 3.94
CA GLU A 28 -9.59 -11.12 5.33
C GLU A 28 -8.09 -11.08 5.63
N HIS A 29 -7.23 -11.48 4.68
CA HIS A 29 -5.79 -11.40 4.85
C HIS A 29 -5.32 -9.95 5.00
N VAL A 30 -5.80 -9.06 4.14
CA VAL A 30 -5.48 -7.62 4.17
C VAL A 30 -5.95 -7.00 5.49
N ILE A 31 -7.16 -7.35 5.95
CA ILE A 31 -7.69 -6.87 7.23
C ILE A 31 -6.82 -7.36 8.39
N GLU A 32 -6.40 -8.62 8.40
CA GLU A 32 -5.52 -9.16 9.45
C GLU A 32 -4.17 -8.43 9.51
N LEU A 33 -3.56 -8.10 8.36
CA LEU A 33 -2.33 -7.31 8.30
C LEU A 33 -2.50 -5.89 8.88
N ALA A 34 -3.70 -5.33 8.82
CA ALA A 34 -3.99 -4.00 9.33
C ALA A 34 -4.28 -3.94 10.84
N ARG A 35 -4.59 -5.07 11.48
CA ARG A 35 -4.99 -5.14 12.89
C ARG A 35 -4.05 -4.49 13.90
N PRO A 36 -2.71 -4.51 13.72
CA PRO A 36 -1.82 -3.81 14.64
C PRO A 36 -2.01 -2.29 14.66
N TYR A 37 -2.56 -1.72 13.58
CA TYR A 37 -2.65 -0.27 13.34
C TYR A 37 -4.08 0.25 13.47
N LEU A 38 -5.08 -0.52 13.04
CA LEU A 38 -6.49 -0.14 13.08
C LEU A 38 -7.35 -1.28 13.61
N HIS A 39 -8.32 -0.94 14.46
CA HIS A 39 -9.31 -1.92 14.92
C HIS A 39 -10.27 -2.27 13.78
N HIS A 40 -10.70 -3.54 13.69
CA HIS A 40 -11.57 -4.05 12.62
C HIS A 40 -12.92 -3.30 12.48
N SER A 41 -13.34 -2.58 13.52
CA SER A 41 -14.53 -1.71 13.45
C SER A 41 -14.36 -0.50 12.53
N PHE A 42 -13.12 -0.14 12.16
CA PHE A 42 -12.84 0.82 11.09
C PHE A 42 -13.00 0.13 9.74
N GLU A 43 -14.24 -0.29 9.43
CA GLU A 43 -14.58 -0.95 8.18
C GLU A 43 -14.43 -0.01 6.96
N GLY A 44 -14.37 -0.59 5.76
CA GLY A 44 -14.26 0.15 4.51
C GLY A 44 -12.80 0.41 4.10
N GLU A 45 -12.55 1.57 3.49
CA GLU A 45 -11.28 1.83 2.79
C GLU A 45 -10.07 1.94 3.73
N ALA A 46 -10.23 2.51 4.93
CA ALA A 46 -9.08 2.83 5.78
C ALA A 46 -8.30 1.59 6.23
N ILE A 47 -8.99 0.56 6.72
CA ILE A 47 -8.35 -0.69 7.14
C ILE A 47 -7.74 -1.45 5.96
N LEU A 48 -8.38 -1.41 4.79
CA LEU A 48 -7.89 -2.05 3.58
C LEU A 48 -6.61 -1.36 3.08
N SER A 49 -6.58 -0.03 3.04
CA SER A 49 -5.41 0.74 2.59
C SER A 49 -4.20 0.56 3.52
N VAL A 50 -4.43 0.50 4.84
CA VAL A 50 -3.36 0.17 5.79
C VAL A 50 -2.85 -1.26 5.58
N GLY A 51 -3.75 -2.24 5.48
CA GLY A 51 -3.40 -3.64 5.24
C GLY A 51 -2.64 -3.83 3.93
N LYS A 52 -3.07 -3.15 2.87
CA LYS A 52 -2.39 -3.16 1.57
C LYS A 52 -1.00 -2.57 1.61
N THR A 53 -0.80 -1.50 2.38
CA THR A 53 0.54 -0.92 2.55
C THR A 53 1.50 -1.94 3.15
N VAL A 54 1.03 -2.72 4.13
CA VAL A 54 1.80 -3.81 4.74
C VAL A 54 1.98 -4.99 3.76
N GLU A 55 0.93 -5.38 3.04
CA GLU A 55 1.00 -6.45 2.04
C GLU A 55 2.04 -6.12 0.96
N TYR A 56 2.08 -4.88 0.47
CA TYR A 56 3.10 -4.43 -0.48
C TYR A 56 4.52 -4.54 0.08
N TYR A 57 4.72 -4.24 1.36
CA TYR A 57 6.03 -4.50 1.96
C TYR A 57 6.40 -5.99 1.91
N LEU A 58 5.47 -6.88 2.28
CA LEU A 58 5.68 -8.33 2.27
C LEU A 58 5.92 -8.89 0.87
N ASP A 59 5.29 -8.29 -0.15
CA ASP A 59 5.49 -8.63 -1.56
C ASP A 59 6.79 -8.05 -2.16
N GLY A 60 7.59 -7.33 -1.35
CA GLY A 60 8.90 -6.82 -1.74
C GLY A 60 8.88 -5.48 -2.46
N PHE A 61 7.80 -4.71 -2.34
CA PHE A 61 7.74 -3.35 -2.87
C PHE A 61 8.70 -2.42 -2.10
N GLY A 62 9.34 -1.50 -2.82
CA GLY A 62 10.33 -0.61 -2.25
C GLY A 62 9.76 0.57 -1.46
N GLY A 63 8.50 0.95 -1.72
CA GLY A 63 7.80 2.07 -1.09
C GLY A 63 6.34 2.16 -1.56
N VAL A 64 5.53 2.97 -0.87
CA VAL A 64 4.09 3.13 -1.14
C VAL A 64 3.74 4.61 -1.30
N VAL A 65 2.82 4.92 -2.21
CA VAL A 65 2.23 6.27 -2.34
C VAL A 65 0.75 6.19 -2.00
N ASN A 66 0.34 6.88 -0.95
CA ASN A 66 -1.06 7.03 -0.55
C ASN A 66 -1.63 8.29 -1.24
N VAL A 67 -2.47 8.08 -2.26
CA VAL A 67 -3.03 9.15 -3.09
C VAL A 67 -4.49 9.37 -2.71
N MET A 68 -4.85 10.62 -2.38
CA MET A 68 -6.18 10.95 -1.89
C MET A 68 -6.69 12.31 -2.41
N PRO A 69 -8.00 12.49 -2.61
CA PRO A 69 -8.57 13.83 -2.74
C PRO A 69 -8.48 14.55 -1.39
N PHE A 70 -8.37 15.88 -1.42
CA PHE A 70 -8.41 16.70 -0.22
C PHE A 70 -9.70 16.43 0.57
N SER A 71 -9.60 16.43 1.90
CA SER A 71 -10.70 16.10 2.84
C SER A 71 -11.20 14.65 2.83
N CYS A 72 -10.48 13.71 2.20
CA CYS A 72 -10.79 12.29 2.33
C CYS A 72 -10.51 11.78 3.76
N MET A 73 -11.56 11.62 4.57
CA MET A 73 -11.45 11.15 5.96
C MET A 73 -10.77 9.76 6.05
N PRO A 74 -11.15 8.72 5.28
CA PRO A 74 -10.46 7.43 5.33
C PRO A 74 -8.95 7.53 5.06
N SER A 75 -8.55 8.26 4.02
CA SER A 75 -7.13 8.41 3.66
C SER A 75 -6.36 9.30 4.64
N THR A 76 -7.04 10.22 5.34
CA THR A 76 -6.46 10.96 6.46
C THR A 76 -6.14 10.01 7.62
N VAL A 77 -7.05 9.08 7.95
CA VAL A 77 -6.80 8.03 8.95
C VAL A 77 -5.59 7.18 8.53
N VAL A 78 -5.53 6.72 7.28
CA VAL A 78 -4.36 5.98 6.75
C VAL A 78 -3.08 6.79 6.93
N SER A 79 -3.08 8.08 6.56
CA SER A 79 -1.92 8.97 6.69
C SER A 79 -1.38 9.02 8.12
N THR A 80 -2.25 8.99 9.14
CA THR A 80 -1.81 8.98 10.56
C THR A 80 -1.04 7.73 10.95
N GLN A 81 -1.21 6.62 10.24
CA GLN A 81 -0.54 5.34 10.52
C GLN A 81 0.80 5.21 9.79
N THR A 82 1.05 6.02 8.76
CA THR A 82 2.19 5.83 7.84
C THR A 82 3.56 5.85 8.53
N MET A 83 3.77 6.69 9.56
CA MET A 83 5.04 6.67 10.31
C MET A 83 5.27 5.32 10.99
N ARG A 84 4.25 4.81 11.71
CA ARG A 84 4.36 3.53 12.41
C ARG A 84 4.51 2.36 11.44
N ILE A 85 3.77 2.38 10.33
CA ILE A 85 3.90 1.35 9.28
C ILE A 85 5.30 1.39 8.67
N SER A 86 5.86 2.57 8.42
CA SER A 86 7.24 2.72 7.92
C SER A 86 8.25 2.08 8.87
N ASP A 87 8.16 2.38 10.17
CA ASP A 87 9.04 1.82 11.20
C ASP A 87 8.94 0.28 11.26
N ASP A 88 7.71 -0.25 11.29
CA ASP A 88 7.44 -1.69 11.34
C ASP A 88 7.83 -2.41 10.03
N CYS A 89 7.87 -1.68 8.91
CA CYS A 89 8.23 -2.18 7.58
C CYS A 89 9.67 -1.82 7.18
N ALA A 90 10.61 -1.81 8.13
CA ALA A 90 12.05 -1.57 7.89
C ALA A 90 12.31 -0.26 7.12
N ASP A 91 11.78 0.84 7.64
CA ASP A 91 11.92 2.20 7.11
C ASP A 91 11.45 2.31 5.65
N MET A 92 10.37 1.59 5.28
CA MET A 92 9.80 1.69 3.95
C MET A 92 9.24 3.10 3.69
N PRO A 93 9.71 3.83 2.65
CA PRO A 93 9.18 5.13 2.33
C PRO A 93 7.69 5.08 2.01
N ILE A 94 6.91 5.94 2.65
CA ILE A 94 5.48 6.13 2.37
C ILE A 94 5.22 7.61 2.09
N LEU A 95 4.74 7.93 0.88
CA LEU A 95 4.43 9.29 0.45
C LEU A 95 2.92 9.53 0.45
N ASN A 96 2.44 10.46 1.26
CA ASN A 96 1.03 10.90 1.24
C ASN A 96 0.84 12.09 0.29
N LEU A 97 0.00 11.94 -0.73
CA LEU A 97 -0.33 12.97 -1.72
C LEU A 97 -1.82 13.30 -1.65
N SER A 98 -2.13 14.56 -1.38
CA SER A 98 -3.49 15.10 -1.37
C SER A 98 -3.70 16.03 -2.57
N PHE A 99 -4.81 15.89 -3.28
CA PHE A 99 -5.16 16.74 -4.42
C PHE A 99 -6.48 17.49 -4.19
N ASP A 100 -6.47 18.80 -4.35
CA ASP A 100 -7.65 19.69 -4.24
C ASP A 100 -8.08 20.30 -5.60
N GLY A 101 -7.43 19.88 -6.68
CA GLY A 101 -7.65 20.40 -8.04
C GLY A 101 -6.80 21.62 -8.39
N GLN A 102 -5.97 22.12 -7.48
CA GLN A 102 -4.94 23.12 -7.78
C GLN A 102 -3.60 22.47 -8.13
N GLU A 103 -2.73 23.22 -8.79
CA GLU A 103 -1.37 22.79 -9.10
C GLU A 103 -0.49 22.85 -7.84
N ASP A 104 0.09 21.72 -7.44
CA ASP A 104 1.11 21.64 -6.39
C ASP A 104 2.49 21.76 -7.02
N SER A 105 3.10 22.95 -6.92
CA SER A 105 4.43 23.24 -7.47
C SER A 105 5.56 22.41 -6.85
N THR A 106 5.31 21.76 -5.71
CA THR A 106 6.30 20.92 -5.01
C THR A 106 6.17 19.43 -5.34
N LEU A 107 5.11 19.02 -6.05
CA LEU A 107 4.80 17.62 -6.31
C LEU A 107 5.96 16.87 -6.98
N THR A 108 6.55 17.46 -8.03
CA THR A 108 7.69 16.87 -8.74
C THR A 108 8.86 16.62 -7.80
N THR A 109 9.27 17.64 -7.03
CA THR A 109 10.39 17.53 -6.08
C THR A 109 10.12 16.47 -4.99
N ARG A 110 8.88 16.39 -4.49
CA ARG A 110 8.48 15.38 -3.48
C ARG A 110 8.53 13.97 -4.06
N LEU A 111 8.09 13.77 -5.30
CA LEU A 111 8.18 12.49 -5.99
C LEU A 111 9.63 12.08 -6.28
N GLU A 112 10.48 13.01 -6.72
CA GLU A 112 11.91 12.77 -6.91
C GLU A 112 12.59 12.32 -5.62
N ALA A 113 12.33 13.03 -4.52
CA ALA A 113 12.85 12.67 -3.21
C ALA A 113 12.37 11.27 -2.75
N PHE A 114 11.09 10.96 -2.96
CA PHE A 114 10.54 9.63 -2.66
C PHE A 114 11.21 8.52 -3.46
N VAL A 115 11.39 8.71 -4.77
CA VAL A 115 12.07 7.72 -5.63
C VAL A 115 13.52 7.53 -5.19
N GLU A 116 14.20 8.61 -4.79
CA GLU A 116 15.57 8.52 -4.27
C GLU A 116 15.63 7.77 -2.94
N GLN A 117 14.70 8.02 -2.01
CA GLN A 117 14.58 7.26 -0.76
C GLN A 117 14.39 5.75 -1.03
N VAL A 118 13.51 5.41 -1.98
CA VAL A 118 13.28 4.02 -2.38
C VAL A 118 14.53 3.38 -2.98
N ARG A 119 15.33 4.12 -3.77
CA ARG A 119 16.60 3.62 -4.34
C ARG A 119 17.69 3.43 -3.29
N GLN A 120 17.81 4.35 -2.35
CA GLN A 120 18.84 4.31 -1.30
C GLN A 120 18.58 3.20 -0.28
N ARG A 121 17.32 2.84 -0.08
CA ARG A 121 16.92 1.71 0.74
C ARG A 121 17.43 0.42 0.10
N GLN A 122 18.57 -0.06 0.56
CA GLN A 122 19.02 -1.41 0.25
C GLN A 122 18.03 -2.38 0.89
N VAL A 123 17.30 -3.13 0.06
CA VAL A 123 16.45 -4.24 0.52
C VAL A 123 17.36 -5.28 1.15
N GLY A 124 17.63 -5.15 2.45
CA GLY A 124 18.24 -6.19 3.25
C GLY A 124 17.39 -7.43 3.09
N SER A 125 17.93 -8.46 2.45
CA SER A 125 17.24 -9.72 2.20
C SER A 125 16.86 -10.37 3.53
N GLY A 126 15.65 -10.11 3.98
CA GLY A 126 15.12 -10.59 5.25
C GLY A 126 13.86 -9.83 5.60
N VAL A 127 12.72 -10.24 5.03
CA VAL A 127 11.39 -9.80 5.48
C VAL A 127 11.25 -10.22 6.95
N PRO A 128 11.21 -9.29 7.92
CA PRO A 128 10.89 -9.64 9.29
C PRO A 128 9.42 -10.06 9.34
N ILE A 129 9.16 -11.19 9.96
CA ILE A 129 7.80 -11.56 10.35
C ILE A 129 7.36 -10.55 11.40
N LEU A 130 6.37 -9.71 11.05
CA LEU A 130 5.72 -8.79 11.98
C LEU A 130 5.31 -9.56 13.24
N ARG A 131 5.77 -9.09 14.41
CA ARG A 131 5.52 -9.71 15.71
C ARG A 131 4.21 -9.24 16.34
#